data_AF-A0A8W8K1V5-F1
#
_entry.id   AF-A0A8W8K1V5-F1
#
_cell.length_a   1.000
_cell.length_b   1.000
_cell.length_c   1.000
_cell.angle_alpha   90.00
_cell.angle_beta   90.00
_cell.angle_gamma   90.00
#
_symmetry.space_group_name_H-M   'P 1'
#
loop_
_entity.id
_entity.type
_entity.pdbx_description
1 polymer ?
#
loop_
_entity_poly.entity_id
_entity_poly.type
_entity_poly.pdbx_seq_one_letter_code
_entity_poly.pdbx_strand_id
1 'polypeptide(L)'
;MNMDTTLASVMKNIADALQLDSNNKLEDAYVKYTECVFQIMSTLIKDVKSKDGKVLITKEVMKYVQLGSQCMERILIVVNTISKTTVMSDQKSAPGTATTPIYRPPTSPASDPDTNKPGCRFSAPVPPIQDSPDRTMFQRTKSLGPLDLAYKRNQLLMAAYKARQAKLNARNAFDLSLTLQRKMAENLAIAKLQEEAVS
;
A
#
# COMPACT_ATOMS: atom_id res chain seq x y z
N MET A 1 -0.33 4.52 47.30
CA MET A 1 -1.02 5.07 46.11
C MET A 1 -1.98 4.01 45.62
N ASN A 2 -3.24 4.38 45.38
CA ASN A 2 -4.25 3.43 44.92
C ASN A 2 -3.99 3.11 43.44
N MET A 3 -3.96 1.82 43.12
CA MET A 3 -3.74 1.31 41.75
C MET A 3 -4.78 1.88 40.77
N ASP A 4 -6.05 1.97 41.19
CA ASP A 4 -7.15 2.51 40.38
C ASP A 4 -6.92 3.94 39.88
N THR A 5 -6.43 4.83 40.76
CA THR A 5 -6.13 6.23 40.40
C THR A 5 -4.95 6.31 39.43
N THR A 6 -4.04 5.35 39.53
CA THR A 6 -2.87 5.23 38.65
C THR A 6 -3.28 4.74 37.27
N LEU A 7 -4.28 3.87 37.18
CA LEU A 7 -4.75 3.31 35.91
C LEU A 7 -5.44 4.38 35.04
N ALA A 8 -6.27 5.22 35.64
CA ALA A 8 -6.91 6.34 34.93
C ALA A 8 -5.87 7.31 34.35
N SER A 9 -4.82 7.61 35.12
CA SER A 9 -3.68 8.43 34.67
C SER A 9 -2.96 7.80 33.47
N VAL A 10 -2.66 6.50 33.54
CA VAL A 10 -2.03 5.76 32.44
C VAL A 10 -2.91 5.78 31.18
N MET A 11 -4.22 5.50 31.32
CA MET A 11 -5.14 5.52 30.19
C MET A 11 -5.21 6.90 29.52
N LYS A 12 -5.17 7.99 30.31
CA LYS A 12 -5.10 9.35 29.77
C LYS A 12 -3.81 9.58 28.99
N ASN A 13 -2.66 9.22 29.55
CA ASN A 13 -1.36 9.37 28.86
C ASN A 13 -1.31 8.57 27.55
N ILE A 14 -1.92 7.40 27.50
CA ILE A 14 -2.05 6.60 26.27
C ILE A 14 -2.93 7.31 25.24
N ALA A 15 -4.04 7.92 25.66
CA ALA A 15 -4.89 8.70 24.76
C ALA A 15 -4.13 9.90 24.16
N ASP A 16 -3.34 10.61 24.96
CA ASP A 16 -2.48 11.70 24.49
C ASP A 16 -1.44 11.20 23.47
N ALA A 17 -0.81 10.04 23.73
CA ALA A 17 0.12 9.41 22.80
C ALA A 17 -0.53 9.03 21.47
N LEU A 18 -1.74 8.45 21.51
CA LEU A 18 -2.53 8.11 20.32
C LEU A 18 -2.90 9.36 19.49
N GLN A 19 -3.15 10.50 20.15
CA GLN A 19 -3.42 11.75 19.47
C GLN A 19 -2.18 12.28 18.74
N LEU A 20 -1.00 12.23 19.37
CA LEU A 20 0.26 12.61 18.73
C LEU A 20 0.56 11.75 17.49
N ASP A 21 0.34 10.44 17.64
CA ASP A 21 0.50 9.43 16.60
C ASP A 21 -0.44 9.71 15.40
N SER A 22 -1.72 9.99 15.68
CA SER A 22 -2.72 10.34 14.66
C SER A 22 -2.41 11.66 13.95
N ASN A 23 -1.74 12.60 14.63
CA ASN A 23 -1.29 13.88 14.08
C ASN A 23 0.06 13.79 13.36
N ASN A 24 0.58 12.58 13.11
CA ASN A 24 1.87 12.31 12.47
C ASN A 24 3.08 12.96 13.18
N LYS A 25 2.95 13.26 14.48
CA LYS A 25 4.05 13.70 15.34
C LYS A 25 4.75 12.48 15.93
N LEU A 26 5.40 11.72 15.06
CA LEU A 26 5.87 10.36 15.37
C LEU A 26 6.96 10.34 16.46
N GLU A 27 7.86 11.32 16.47
CA GLU A 27 8.91 11.42 17.50
C GLU A 27 8.32 11.69 18.88
N ASP A 28 7.39 12.65 18.99
CA ASP A 28 6.67 12.93 20.23
C ASP A 28 5.84 11.73 20.69
N ALA A 29 5.16 11.07 19.76
CA ALA A 29 4.38 9.86 20.04
C ALA A 29 5.28 8.73 20.57
N TYR A 30 6.46 8.53 19.98
CA TYR A 30 7.44 7.54 20.45
C TYR A 30 7.86 7.78 21.90
N VAL A 31 8.24 9.03 22.22
CA VAL A 31 8.60 9.40 23.59
C VAL A 31 7.44 9.14 24.54
N LYS A 32 6.22 9.55 24.16
CA LYS A 32 5.03 9.42 25.00
C LYS A 32 4.62 7.96 25.25
N TYR A 33 4.65 7.10 24.24
CA TYR A 33 4.38 5.67 24.46
C TYR A 33 5.43 5.02 25.34
N THR A 34 6.71 5.41 25.21
CA THR A 34 7.79 4.88 26.04
C THR A 34 7.62 5.28 27.51
N GLU A 35 7.21 6.52 27.78
CA GLU A 35 6.81 6.97 29.13
C GLU A 35 5.67 6.13 29.70
N CYS A 36 4.64 5.85 28.89
CA CYS A 36 3.51 5.02 29.31
C CYS A 36 3.96 3.60 29.70
N VAL A 37 4.80 2.97 28.87
CA VAL A 37 5.35 1.63 29.17
C VAL A 37 6.15 1.67 30.47
N PHE A 38 7.03 2.65 30.65
CA PHE A 38 7.79 2.79 31.90
C PHE A 38 6.88 2.95 33.12
N GLN A 39 5.85 3.79 33.03
CA GLN A 39 4.89 4.01 34.11
C GLN A 39 4.13 2.73 34.46
N ILE A 40 3.68 1.97 33.45
CA ILE A 40 3.01 0.68 33.61
C ILE A 40 3.91 -0.31 34.35
N MET A 41 5.14 -0.52 33.86
CA MET A 41 6.06 -1.49 34.46
C MET A 41 6.46 -1.09 35.88
N SER A 42 6.71 0.21 36.12
CA SER A 42 7.00 0.74 37.46
C SER A 42 5.84 0.49 38.43
N THR A 43 4.60 0.66 37.97
CA THR A 43 3.39 0.43 38.78
C THR A 43 3.24 -1.05 39.14
N LEU A 44 3.45 -1.96 38.18
CA LEU A 44 3.43 -3.41 38.42
C LEU A 44 4.52 -3.85 39.41
N ILE A 45 5.73 -3.31 39.29
CA ILE A 45 6.83 -3.61 40.23
C ILE A 45 6.47 -3.12 41.64
N LYS A 46 5.88 -1.93 41.77
CA LYS A 46 5.44 -1.40 43.06
C LYS A 46 4.39 -2.30 43.71
N ASP A 47 3.44 -2.82 42.94
CA ASP A 47 2.43 -3.77 43.42
C ASP A 47 3.04 -5.01 44.06
N VAL A 48 3.98 -5.65 43.35
CA VAL A 48 4.66 -6.85 43.84
C VAL A 48 5.46 -6.55 45.10
N LYS A 49 6.14 -5.39 45.15
CA LYS A 49 6.87 -4.95 46.36
C LYS A 49 5.93 -4.69 47.55
N SER A 50 4.76 -4.10 47.32
CA SER A 50 3.76 -3.86 48.37
C SER A 50 3.13 -5.15 48.92
N LYS A 51 3.22 -6.25 48.17
CA LYS A 51 2.70 -7.58 48.55
C LYS A 51 3.81 -8.53 49.01
N ASP A 52 4.94 -8.00 49.46
CA ASP A 52 6.10 -8.76 49.95
C ASP A 52 6.61 -9.80 48.92
N GLY A 53 6.67 -9.39 47.65
CA GLY A 53 7.12 -10.26 46.56
C GLY A 53 6.07 -11.24 46.04
N LYS A 54 4.88 -11.31 46.65
CA LYS A 54 3.80 -12.19 46.20
C LYS A 54 3.14 -11.65 44.93
N VAL A 55 3.30 -12.37 43.83
CA VAL A 55 2.65 -12.05 42.56
C VAL A 55 1.19 -12.50 42.62
N LEU A 56 0.26 -11.54 42.62
CA LEU A 56 -1.18 -11.79 42.54
C LEU A 56 -1.69 -11.33 41.18
N ILE A 57 -2.15 -12.27 40.35
CA ILE A 57 -2.72 -11.96 39.03
C ILE A 57 -4.16 -11.51 39.21
N THR A 58 -4.36 -10.20 39.34
CA THR A 58 -5.69 -9.58 39.38
C THR A 58 -6.11 -9.15 37.97
N LYS A 59 -7.41 -8.88 37.79
CA LYS A 59 -7.94 -8.28 36.54
C LYS A 59 -7.24 -6.97 36.20
N GLU A 60 -6.88 -6.19 37.21
CA GLU A 60 -6.18 -4.93 37.06
C GLU A 60 -4.72 -5.13 36.59
N VAL A 61 -3.99 -6.09 37.19
CA VAL A 61 -2.64 -6.48 36.73
C VAL A 61 -2.68 -6.91 35.26
N MET A 62 -3.65 -7.76 34.88
CA MET A 62 -3.81 -8.16 33.48
C MET A 62 -4.06 -6.96 32.56
N LYS A 63 -4.89 -6.01 32.98
CA LYS A 63 -5.18 -4.80 32.19
C LYS A 63 -3.92 -3.95 31.98
N TYR A 64 -3.09 -3.78 33.01
CA TYR A 64 -1.80 -3.10 32.87
C TYR A 64 -0.86 -3.80 31.89
N VAL A 65 -0.74 -5.12 31.98
CA VAL A 65 0.09 -5.91 31.06
C VAL A 65 -0.41 -5.78 29.62
N GLN A 66 -1.72 -5.86 29.40
CA GLN A 66 -2.33 -5.69 28.07
C GLN A 66 -2.13 -4.28 27.50
N LEU A 67 -2.24 -3.24 28.33
CA LEU A 67 -1.94 -1.87 27.91
C LEU A 67 -0.46 -1.72 27.55
N GLY A 68 0.44 -2.28 28.34
CA GLY A 68 1.88 -2.28 28.06
C GLY A 68 2.22 -2.95 26.72
N SER A 69 1.60 -4.10 26.43
CA SER A 69 1.75 -4.79 25.14
C SER A 69 1.33 -3.91 23.97
N GLN A 70 0.14 -3.31 24.04
CA GLN A 70 -0.38 -2.44 22.99
C GLN A 70 0.50 -1.19 22.78
N CYS A 71 1.01 -0.59 23.86
CA CYS A 71 1.95 0.52 23.75
C CYS A 71 3.23 0.09 23.01
N MET A 72 3.80 -1.08 23.33
CA MET A 72 4.99 -1.60 22.63
C MET A 72 4.72 -1.90 21.15
N GLU A 73 3.55 -2.45 20.81
CA GLU A 73 3.14 -2.66 19.41
C GLU A 73 3.08 -1.33 18.65
N ARG A 74 2.50 -0.28 19.24
CA ARG A 74 2.50 1.06 18.65
C ARG A 74 3.91 1.62 18.51
N ILE A 75 4.77 1.50 19.52
CA ILE A 75 6.18 1.93 19.45
C ILE A 75 6.87 1.28 18.25
N LEU A 76 6.70 -0.04 18.05
CA LEU A 76 7.30 -0.75 16.92
C LEU A 76 6.80 -0.19 15.58
N ILE A 77 5.52 0.12 15.45
CA ILE A 77 4.95 0.73 14.25
C ILE A 77 5.53 2.13 14.02
N VAL A 78 5.60 2.95 15.07
CA VAL A 78 6.14 4.32 15.03
C VAL A 78 7.60 4.30 14.60
N VAL A 79 8.45 3.47 15.22
CA VAL A 79 9.87 3.32 14.86
C VAL A 79 10.02 2.93 13.39
N ASN A 80 9.29 1.91 12.93
CA ASN A 80 9.35 1.48 11.53
C ASN A 80 8.88 2.55 10.55
N THR A 81 7.93 3.39 10.96
CA THR A 81 7.41 4.49 10.13
C THR A 81 8.41 5.64 10.05
N ILE A 82 9.03 6.00 11.18
CA ILE A 82 10.14 6.96 11.23
C ILE A 82 11.27 6.48 10.34
N SER A 83 11.75 5.24 10.51
CA SER A 83 12.85 4.69 9.71
C SER A 83 12.57 4.75 8.22
N LYS A 84 11.36 4.38 7.77
CA LYS A 84 10.95 4.46 6.35
C LYS A 84 10.89 5.90 5.83
N THR A 85 10.47 6.84 6.66
CA THR A 85 10.38 8.26 6.28
C THR A 85 11.77 8.88 6.14
N THR A 86 12.70 8.50 7.02
CA THR A 86 14.12 8.92 6.94
C THR A 86 14.79 8.45 5.65
N VAL A 87 14.68 7.17 5.27
CA VAL A 87 15.30 6.69 4.01
C VAL A 87 14.68 7.28 2.74
N MET A 88 13.42 7.71 2.76
CA MET A 88 12.81 8.41 1.61
C MET A 88 13.25 9.89 1.51
N SER A 89 13.70 10.48 2.61
CA SER A 89 14.14 11.89 2.66
C SER A 89 15.62 12.05 2.26
N ASP A 90 16.44 11.02 2.46
CA ASP A 90 17.87 11.00 2.07
C ASP A 90 18.13 10.79 0.56
N GLN A 91 17.10 10.55 -0.26
CA GLN A 91 17.24 10.51 -1.73
C GLN A 91 17.10 11.88 -2.41
N LYS A 92 17.03 12.99 -1.65
CA LYS A 92 17.11 14.35 -2.19
C LYS A 92 18.29 15.11 -1.63
N SER A 93 19.51 14.66 -1.92
CA SER A 93 20.73 15.48 -1.80
C SER A 93 21.91 14.82 -2.52
N ALA A 94 22.17 15.23 -3.76
CA ALA A 94 23.52 15.25 -4.31
C ALA A 94 23.82 16.69 -4.77
N PRO A 95 24.90 17.33 -4.28
CA PRO A 95 25.34 18.65 -4.70
C PRO A 95 26.20 18.55 -5.96
N GLY A 96 25.82 19.27 -7.02
CA GLY A 96 26.61 19.41 -8.23
C GLY A 96 26.89 20.89 -8.51
N THR A 97 27.94 21.44 -7.91
CA THR A 97 28.59 22.68 -8.35
C THR A 97 29.74 22.35 -9.28
N ALA A 98 29.64 22.73 -10.55
CA ALA A 98 30.78 23.19 -11.36
C ALA A 98 30.28 23.93 -12.62
N THR A 99 30.42 25.25 -12.56
CA THR A 99 31.01 26.11 -13.60
C THR A 99 30.35 26.20 -14.99
N THR A 100 29.72 27.36 -15.22
CA THR A 100 29.40 27.93 -16.54
C THR A 100 30.66 28.17 -17.37
N PRO A 101 30.54 28.16 -18.72
CA PRO A 101 30.63 29.46 -19.39
C PRO A 101 29.49 29.67 -20.39
N ILE A 102 28.95 30.88 -20.31
CA ILE A 102 27.98 31.46 -21.22
C ILE A 102 28.75 31.91 -22.48
N TYR A 103 28.34 31.43 -23.65
CA TYR A 103 28.68 32.07 -24.93
C TYR A 103 27.40 32.59 -25.58
N ARG A 104 27.27 33.92 -25.60
CA ARG A 104 26.39 34.69 -26.49
C ARG A 104 27.31 35.68 -27.20
N PRO A 105 27.13 35.93 -28.50
CA PRO A 105 26.80 37.31 -28.93
C PRO A 105 25.81 37.29 -30.14
N PRO A 106 25.46 38.40 -30.82
CA PRO A 106 24.14 39.04 -30.66
C PRO A 106 23.47 39.50 -31.99
N THR A 107 22.40 40.31 -31.86
CA THR A 107 21.88 41.35 -32.78
C THR A 107 21.02 41.00 -34.02
N SER A 108 19.75 41.42 -33.96
CA SER A 108 18.77 41.75 -35.03
C SER A 108 19.29 42.88 -35.96
N PRO A 109 18.57 43.42 -36.99
CA PRO A 109 17.16 43.26 -37.46
C PRO A 109 17.08 42.94 -38.99
N ALA A 110 15.97 42.69 -39.68
CA ALA A 110 14.89 43.63 -40.02
C ALA A 110 13.97 43.01 -41.11
N SER A 111 12.72 43.51 -41.17
CA SER A 111 11.89 43.73 -42.38
C SER A 111 11.18 42.55 -43.08
N ASP A 112 9.86 42.49 -42.89
CA ASP A 112 8.89 42.17 -43.96
C ASP A 112 9.07 43.16 -45.14
N PRO A 113 8.70 42.77 -46.38
CA PRO A 113 7.42 43.27 -46.86
C PRO A 113 6.61 42.30 -47.75
N ASP A 114 5.30 42.53 -47.69
CA ASP A 114 4.22 42.19 -48.62
C ASP A 114 4.61 41.91 -50.09
N THR A 115 3.94 40.92 -50.70
CA THR A 115 3.33 41.14 -52.03
C THR A 115 2.14 40.21 -52.34
N ASN A 116 1.10 40.84 -52.88
CA ASN A 116 -0.22 40.35 -53.30
C ASN A 116 -0.20 39.38 -54.51
N LYS A 117 -1.04 38.30 -54.45
CA LYS A 117 -1.97 37.68 -55.47
C LYS A 117 -1.55 37.49 -56.96
N PRO A 118 -2.35 36.84 -57.84
CA PRO A 118 -3.07 35.54 -57.82
C PRO A 118 -2.78 34.68 -59.10
N GLY A 119 -2.99 33.35 -59.09
CA GLY A 119 -2.86 32.59 -60.34
C GLY A 119 -3.07 31.06 -60.30
N CYS A 120 -4.33 30.63 -60.28
CA CYS A 120 -4.90 29.61 -61.18
C CYS A 120 -3.98 28.55 -61.85
N ARG A 121 -4.06 27.27 -61.43
CA ARG A 121 -4.70 26.12 -62.15
C ARG A 121 -4.05 24.74 -61.88
N PHE A 122 -4.93 23.72 -61.92
CA PHE A 122 -4.73 22.27 -62.17
C PHE A 122 -4.55 21.32 -60.97
N SER A 123 -5.69 20.75 -60.58
CA SER A 123 -6.03 19.35 -60.26
C SER A 123 -4.94 18.32 -59.86
N ALA A 124 -5.28 17.56 -58.81
CA ALA A 124 -4.58 16.41 -58.22
C ALA A 124 -4.37 15.19 -59.17
N PRO A 125 -3.64 14.15 -58.71
CA PRO A 125 -4.38 12.97 -58.23
C PRO A 125 -3.80 12.24 -57.00
N VAL A 126 -4.72 11.61 -56.27
CA VAL A 126 -4.56 10.69 -55.13
C VAL A 126 -3.87 9.38 -55.57
N PRO A 127 -3.00 8.75 -54.75
CA PRO A 127 -2.39 7.46 -55.09
C PRO A 127 -3.37 6.26 -54.94
N PRO A 128 -3.27 5.20 -55.78
CA PRO A 128 -4.26 4.12 -55.84
C PRO A 128 -4.15 3.08 -54.73
N ILE A 129 -5.31 2.54 -54.33
CA ILE A 129 -5.48 1.35 -53.49
C ILE A 129 -5.12 0.10 -54.32
N GLN A 130 -4.20 -0.73 -53.83
CA GLN A 130 -3.85 -2.01 -54.46
C GLN A 130 -4.65 -3.15 -53.81
N ASP A 131 -5.65 -3.65 -54.53
CA ASP A 131 -6.24 -4.97 -54.32
C ASP A 131 -5.40 -6.02 -55.07
N SER A 132 -5.01 -7.11 -54.40
CA SER A 132 -4.62 -8.34 -55.09
C SER A 132 -5.03 -9.59 -54.28
N PRO A 133 -5.60 -10.63 -54.93
CA PRO A 133 -6.17 -11.80 -54.26
C PRO A 133 -5.23 -13.03 -54.23
N ASP A 134 -5.46 -13.86 -53.22
CA ASP A 134 -5.16 -15.29 -53.07
C ASP A 134 -3.77 -15.86 -53.46
N ARG A 135 -3.00 -16.24 -52.42
CA ARG A 135 -2.47 -17.61 -52.34
C ARG A 135 -2.16 -18.07 -50.91
N THR A 136 -2.97 -19.01 -50.48
CA THR A 136 -2.86 -19.92 -49.32
C THR A 136 -1.43 -20.32 -48.92
N MET A 137 -0.96 -19.78 -47.79
CA MET A 137 -0.20 -20.59 -46.84
C MET A 137 -1.13 -20.87 -45.66
N PHE A 138 -1.55 -22.13 -45.52
CA PHE A 138 -2.07 -22.63 -44.25
C PHE A 138 -0.92 -22.62 -43.24
N GLN A 139 -0.55 -21.44 -42.74
CA GLN A 139 -0.14 -21.36 -41.35
C GLN A 139 -1.38 -21.79 -40.59
N ARG A 140 -1.39 -23.04 -40.16
CA ARG A 140 -2.23 -23.47 -39.05
C ARG A 140 -1.74 -22.68 -37.84
N THR A 141 -2.05 -21.39 -37.81
CA THR A 141 -2.24 -20.68 -36.57
C THR A 141 -3.26 -21.57 -35.88
N LYS A 142 -2.83 -22.24 -34.82
CA LYS A 142 -3.76 -22.86 -33.90
C LYS A 142 -4.54 -21.67 -33.35
N SER A 143 -5.56 -21.23 -34.09
CA SER A 143 -6.61 -20.35 -33.60
C SER A 143 -7.12 -21.13 -32.41
N LEU A 144 -6.64 -20.74 -31.23
CA LEU A 144 -7.05 -21.36 -29.97
C LEU A 144 -8.57 -21.46 -30.08
N GLY A 145 -9.08 -22.68 -29.97
CA GLY A 145 -10.52 -22.90 -30.06
C GLY A 145 -11.20 -21.93 -29.09
N PRO A 146 -12.47 -21.56 -29.31
CA PRO A 146 -13.18 -20.66 -28.39
C PRO A 146 -12.98 -21.05 -26.90
N LEU A 147 -12.84 -22.35 -26.64
CA LEU A 147 -12.51 -22.94 -25.35
C LEU A 147 -11.07 -22.67 -24.86
N ASP A 148 -10.05 -22.86 -25.70
CA ASP A 148 -8.64 -22.62 -25.34
C ASP A 148 -8.36 -21.13 -25.08
N LEU A 149 -9.01 -20.24 -25.84
CA LEU A 149 -8.91 -18.79 -25.62
C LEU A 149 -9.51 -18.40 -24.27
N ALA A 150 -10.66 -19.00 -23.92
CA ALA A 150 -11.28 -18.83 -22.62
C ALA A 150 -10.41 -19.37 -21.49
N TYR A 151 -9.76 -20.54 -21.69
CA TYR A 151 -8.83 -21.10 -20.72
C TYR A 151 -7.64 -20.18 -20.47
N LYS A 152 -7.01 -19.66 -21.53
CA LYS A 152 -5.89 -18.72 -21.41
C LYS A 152 -6.29 -17.41 -20.73
N ARG A 153 -7.50 -16.90 -21.03
CA ARG A 153 -8.06 -15.72 -20.32
C ARG A 153 -8.32 -15.99 -18.85
N ASN A 154 -8.90 -17.15 -18.51
CA ASN A 154 -9.10 -17.56 -17.12
C ASN A 154 -7.77 -17.75 -16.37
N GLN A 155 -6.76 -18.31 -17.02
CA GLN A 155 -5.44 -18.47 -16.44
C GLN A 155 -4.81 -17.12 -16.11
N LEU A 156 -4.92 -16.14 -17.01
CA LEU A 156 -4.48 -14.77 -16.78
C LEU A 156 -5.27 -14.11 -15.64
N LEU A 157 -6.59 -14.33 -15.59
CA LEU A 157 -7.46 -13.82 -14.54
C LEU A 157 -7.07 -14.39 -13.17
N MET A 158 -6.82 -15.69 -13.10
CA MET A 158 -6.35 -16.39 -11.90
C MET A 158 -4.96 -15.93 -11.47
N ALA A 159 -4.03 -15.71 -12.40
CA ALA A 159 -2.71 -15.17 -12.10
C ALA A 159 -2.80 -13.75 -11.52
N ALA A 160 -3.61 -12.88 -12.14
CA ALA A 160 -3.86 -11.53 -11.66
C ALA A 160 -4.55 -11.52 -10.28
N TYR A 161 -5.53 -12.42 -10.09
CA TYR A 161 -6.20 -12.62 -8.80
C TYR A 161 -5.21 -13.07 -7.72
N LYS A 162 -4.36 -14.07 -8.01
CA LYS A 162 -3.33 -14.55 -7.08
C LYS A 162 -2.31 -13.46 -6.72
N ALA A 163 -1.91 -12.61 -7.68
CA ALA A 163 -1.03 -11.48 -7.42
C ALA A 163 -1.68 -10.40 -6.53
N ARG A 164 -2.96 -10.09 -6.75
CA ARG A 164 -3.73 -9.17 -5.88
C ARG A 164 -3.93 -9.77 -4.50
N GLN A 165 -4.22 -11.06 -4.45
CA GLN A 165 -4.41 -11.79 -3.20
C GLN A 165 -3.13 -11.85 -2.38
N ALA A 166 -1.96 -12.05 -3.00
CA ALA A 166 -0.68 -11.97 -2.30
C ALA A 166 -0.43 -10.57 -1.70
N LYS A 167 -0.79 -9.50 -2.41
CA LYS A 167 -0.70 -8.12 -1.91
C LYS A 167 -1.66 -7.81 -0.77
N LEU A 168 -2.86 -8.40 -0.78
CA LEU A 168 -3.88 -8.25 0.26
C LEU A 168 -3.59 -9.12 1.49
N ASN A 169 -3.13 -10.35 1.30
CA ASN A 169 -2.68 -11.26 2.37
C ASN A 169 -1.56 -10.64 3.19
N ALA A 170 -0.63 -9.91 2.56
CA ALA A 170 0.41 -9.19 3.29
C ALA A 170 -0.13 -8.12 4.26
N ARG A 171 -1.37 -7.66 4.09
CA ARG A 171 -2.03 -6.67 4.96
C ARG A 171 -3.04 -7.29 5.93
N ASN A 172 -3.80 -8.31 5.51
CA ASN A 172 -4.95 -8.85 6.26
C ASN A 172 -5.03 -10.40 6.21
N ALA A 173 -3.89 -11.10 6.34
CA ALA A 173 -3.81 -12.56 6.20
C ALA A 173 -4.86 -13.35 7.01
N PHE A 174 -5.15 -12.90 8.24
CA PHE A 174 -6.11 -13.55 9.12
C PHE A 174 -7.56 -13.41 8.61
N ASP A 175 -7.98 -12.20 8.27
CA ASP A 175 -9.36 -11.91 7.80
C ASP A 175 -9.66 -12.57 6.44
N LEU A 176 -8.65 -12.65 5.57
CA LEU A 176 -8.78 -13.32 4.29
C LEU A 176 -8.90 -14.84 4.43
N SER A 177 -8.25 -15.44 5.43
CA SER A 177 -8.32 -16.89 5.66
C SER A 177 -9.76 -17.35 5.97
N LEU A 178 -10.45 -16.63 6.85
CA LEU A 178 -11.83 -16.95 7.24
C LEU A 178 -12.82 -16.67 6.10
N THR A 179 -12.64 -15.55 5.40
CA THR A 179 -13.47 -15.18 4.23
C THR A 179 -13.33 -16.21 3.10
N LEU A 180 -12.10 -16.68 2.84
CA LEU A 180 -11.83 -17.69 1.81
C LEU A 180 -12.46 -19.04 2.18
N GLN A 181 -12.32 -19.46 3.44
CA GLN A 181 -12.92 -20.69 3.95
C GLN A 181 -14.45 -20.68 3.78
N ARG A 182 -15.10 -19.55 4.11
CA ARG A 182 -16.55 -19.38 3.93
C ARG A 182 -16.97 -19.48 2.47
N LYS A 183 -16.26 -18.79 1.57
CA LYS A 183 -16.55 -18.82 0.12
C LYS A 183 -16.33 -20.21 -0.49
N MET A 184 -15.30 -20.93 -0.06
CA MET A 184 -15.06 -22.30 -0.52
C MET A 184 -16.19 -23.23 -0.08
N ALA A 185 -16.64 -23.13 1.17
CA ALA A 185 -17.76 -23.92 1.67
C ALA A 185 -19.06 -23.60 0.91
N GLU A 186 -19.32 -22.33 0.63
CA GLU A 186 -20.49 -21.88 -0.15
C GLU A 186 -20.44 -22.39 -1.60
N ASN A 187 -19.31 -22.23 -2.28
CA ASN A 187 -19.13 -22.72 -3.65
C ASN A 187 -19.27 -24.25 -3.73
N LEU A 188 -18.76 -24.98 -2.74
CA LEU A 188 -18.88 -26.44 -2.67
C LEU A 188 -20.35 -26.86 -2.51
N ALA A 189 -21.12 -26.16 -1.69
CA ALA A 189 -22.54 -26.43 -1.51
C ALA A 189 -23.33 -26.18 -2.81
N ILE A 190 -23.03 -25.09 -3.51
CA ILE A 190 -23.65 -24.77 -4.80
C ILE A 190 -23.31 -25.84 -5.85
N ALA A 191 -22.05 -26.27 -5.92
CA ALA A 191 -21.63 -27.30 -6.87
C ALA A 191 -22.36 -28.63 -6.64
N LYS A 192 -22.53 -29.04 -5.37
CA LYS A 192 -23.30 -30.25 -5.02
C LYS A 192 -24.77 -30.15 -5.44
N LEU A 193 -25.40 -29.01 -5.18
CA LEU A 193 -26.79 -28.79 -5.60
C LEU A 193 -26.94 -28.79 -7.13
N GLN A 194 -25.95 -28.26 -7.85
CA GLN A 194 -25.92 -28.31 -9.32
C GLN A 194 -25.70 -29.72 -9.85
N GLU A 195 -24.87 -30.53 -9.17
CA GLU A 195 -24.65 -31.93 -9.52
C GLU A 195 -25.93 -32.76 -9.29
N GLU A 196 -26.60 -32.60 -8.15
CA GLU A 196 -27.88 -33.27 -7.85
C GLU A 196 -29.00 -32.85 -8.81
N ALA A 197 -28.98 -31.63 -9.34
CA ALA A 197 -29.96 -31.16 -10.32
C ALA A 197 -29.73 -31.69 -11.75
N VAL A 198 -28.53 -32.20 -12.03
CA VAL A 198 -28.12 -32.71 -13.36
C VAL A 198 -28.02 -34.24 -13.38
N SER A 199 -28.04 -34.90 -12.20
CA SER A 199 -28.10 -36.36 -12.04
C SER A 199 -29.53 -36.89 -11.93
#